data_AF-A4FZU8-F1
#
_entry.id   AF-A4FZU8-F1
#
_cell.length_a   1.000
_cell.length_b   1.000
_cell.length_c   1.000
_cell.angle_alpha   90.00
_cell.angle_beta   90.00
_cell.angle_gamma   90.00
#
_symmetry.space_group_name_H-M   'P 1'
#
loop_
_entity.id
_entity.type
_entity.pdbx_description
1 polymer ?
#
loop_
_entity_poly.entity_id
_entity_poly.type
_entity_poly.pdbx_seq_one_letter_code
_entity_poly.pdbx_strand_id
1 'polypeptide(L)'
;MTLKSKLCSKKGYIFTYEAVAVVILFVAVFYMGYFTFTHINLTNQEQKRDLERFEKANLISDMIFKDYLFPSEYYKNDYHDFLEDVAVRHYGFKKIPGSYDPILVYTKNETLKYYIEIERYNSSIIGLSTVSDNISNPSPKYLLRNIYSKEKNLYTPTLLDYFEANQTSQNLSNGEILYFAINGSSKIDSINVSSTLDTNVTFLVNKVPYKLSLNSTEKVSEFEKVLNTYNDTSFKSNEVMLLNIQGNSLDNVTLNISCNDTSTFYILKMKPYNVTLKVDMAQ
;
A
#
# COMPACT_ATOMS: atom_id res chain seq x y z
N MET A 1 55.95 5.76 82.81
CA MET A 1 55.49 7.09 82.35
C MET A 1 56.73 7.98 82.27
N THR A 2 57.10 8.61 81.16
CA THR A 2 56.28 9.24 80.12
C THR A 2 56.87 9.02 78.72
N LEU A 3 56.13 8.26 77.94
CA LEU A 3 56.35 7.91 76.54
C LEU A 3 55.95 9.09 75.62
N LYS A 4 56.47 10.30 75.90
CA LYS A 4 55.97 11.55 75.30
C LYS A 4 57.04 12.42 74.62
N SER A 5 58.27 11.92 74.48
CA SER A 5 59.39 12.69 73.91
C SER A 5 59.83 12.24 72.50
N LYS A 6 59.10 11.32 71.84
CA LYS A 6 59.47 10.82 70.49
C LYS A 6 58.44 11.08 69.38
N LEU A 7 57.37 11.84 69.66
CA LEU A 7 56.29 12.12 68.69
C LEU A 7 56.20 13.59 68.24
N CYS A 8 57.19 14.43 68.53
CA CYS A 8 57.32 15.75 67.90
C CYS A 8 58.43 15.74 66.84
N SER A 9 58.20 14.96 65.77
CA SER A 9 58.98 15.12 64.53
C SER A 9 58.43 16.35 63.78
N LYS A 10 59.21 17.44 63.72
CA LYS A 10 59.00 18.57 62.80
C LYS A 10 59.41 18.21 61.36
N LYS A 11 59.09 17.00 60.90
CA LYS A 11 59.10 16.67 59.48
C LYS A 11 57.64 16.63 59.06
N GLY A 12 57.14 17.79 58.61
CA GLY A 12 55.87 17.84 57.90
C GLY A 12 55.90 16.79 56.79
N TYR A 13 54.76 16.15 56.52
CA TYR A 13 54.62 15.27 55.37
C TYR A 13 55.06 16.04 54.12
N ILE A 14 56.28 15.78 53.64
CA ILE A 14 56.74 16.25 52.35
C ILE A 14 56.06 15.31 51.35
N PHE A 15 54.84 15.62 50.96
CA PHE A 15 54.40 15.18 49.64
C PHE A 15 55.39 15.82 48.67
N THR A 16 56.23 14.99 48.05
CA THR A 16 57.13 15.47 47.00
C THR A 16 56.25 16.10 45.92
N TYR A 17 56.69 17.23 45.35
CA TYR A 17 55.96 17.93 44.28
C TYR A 17 55.61 16.97 43.12
N GLU A 18 56.47 15.97 42.89
CA GLU A 18 56.26 14.84 41.99
C GLU A 18 55.02 14.01 42.31
N ALA A 19 54.76 13.71 43.59
CA ALA A 19 53.57 12.96 44.01
C ALA A 19 52.28 13.76 43.73
N VAL A 20 52.30 15.08 43.90
CA VAL A 20 51.16 15.95 43.57
C VAL A 20 50.92 15.99 42.05
N ALA A 21 51.98 16.11 41.26
CA ALA A 21 51.89 16.09 39.79
C ALA A 21 51.33 14.76 39.26
N VAL A 22 51.77 13.63 39.83
CA VAL A 22 51.26 12.29 39.48
C VAL A 22 49.77 12.16 39.83
N VAL A 23 49.33 12.65 40.99
CA VAL A 23 47.91 12.61 41.37
C VAL A 23 47.05 13.46 40.43
N ILE A 24 47.49 14.66 40.05
CA ILE A 24 46.76 15.52 39.11
C ILE A 24 46.64 14.84 37.75
N LEU A 25 47.73 14.27 37.22
CA LEU A 25 47.74 13.58 35.94
C LEU A 25 46.84 12.33 35.98
N PHE A 26 46.88 11.58 37.08
CA PHE A 26 46.01 10.42 37.29
C PHE A 26 44.54 10.83 37.32
N VAL A 27 44.17 11.87 38.08
CA VAL A 27 42.80 12.39 38.12
C VAL A 27 42.35 12.89 36.74
N ALA A 28 43.22 13.58 36.00
CA ALA A 28 42.90 14.07 34.65
C ALA A 28 42.62 12.91 33.67
N VAL A 29 43.46 11.87 33.66
CA VAL A 29 43.27 10.69 32.82
C VAL A 29 42.00 9.93 33.21
N PHE A 30 41.74 9.75 34.51
CA PHE A 30 40.52 9.09 34.98
C PHE A 30 39.28 9.89 34.65
N TYR A 31 39.31 11.22 34.81
CA TYR A 31 38.20 12.09 34.46
C TYR A 31 37.90 12.05 32.95
N MET A 32 38.94 12.12 32.11
CA MET A 32 38.78 12.06 30.66
C MET A 32 38.27 10.68 30.21
N GLY A 33 38.80 9.60 30.77
CA GLY A 33 38.31 8.24 30.52
C GLY A 33 36.86 8.04 30.96
N TYR A 34 36.49 8.52 32.15
CA TYR A 34 35.12 8.46 32.65
C TYR A 34 34.16 9.27 31.78
N PHE A 35 34.54 10.47 31.37
CA PHE A 35 33.73 11.32 30.50
C PHE A 35 33.50 10.68 29.13
N THR A 36 34.56 10.18 28.50
CA THR A 36 34.47 9.48 27.20
C THR A 36 33.61 8.22 27.31
N PHE A 37 33.81 7.40 28.35
CA PHE A 37 33.00 6.20 28.57
C PHE A 37 31.52 6.54 28.77
N THR A 38 31.22 7.56 29.58
CA THR A 38 29.86 7.99 29.85
C THR A 38 29.19 8.53 28.58
N HIS A 39 29.90 9.35 27.81
CA HIS A 39 29.41 9.87 26.54
C HIS A 39 29.11 8.73 25.55
N ILE A 40 30.04 7.80 25.34
CA ILE A 40 29.84 6.67 24.42
C ILE A 40 28.65 5.82 24.87
N ASN A 41 28.51 5.55 26.17
CA ASN A 41 27.40 4.76 26.68
C ASN A 41 26.04 5.46 26.46
N LEU A 42 25.97 6.76 26.72
CA LEU A 42 24.76 7.56 26.46
C LEU A 42 24.42 7.58 24.97
N THR A 43 25.41 7.83 24.09
CA THR A 43 25.21 7.81 22.64
C THR A 43 24.73 6.44 22.16
N ASN A 44 25.31 5.34 22.66
CA ASN A 44 24.87 3.99 22.30
C ASN A 44 23.43 3.70 22.75
N GLN A 45 23.04 4.17 23.94
CA GLN A 45 21.67 4.04 24.42
C GLN A 45 20.68 4.84 23.56
N GLU A 46 21.05 6.05 23.14
CA GLU A 46 20.24 6.87 22.24
C GLU A 46 20.09 6.22 20.87
N GLN A 47 21.19 5.76 20.26
CA GLN A 47 21.17 5.05 18.99
C GLN A 47 20.32 3.78 19.04
N LYS A 48 20.43 3.00 20.11
CA LYS A 48 19.62 1.80 20.31
C LYS A 48 18.13 2.15 20.39
N ARG A 49 17.78 3.19 21.15
CA ARG A 49 16.39 3.67 21.27
C ARG A 49 15.82 4.13 19.93
N ASP A 50 16.62 4.83 19.13
CA ASP A 50 16.18 5.31 17.82
C ASP A 50 16.02 4.17 16.80
N LEU A 51 16.89 3.15 16.85
CA LEU A 51 16.75 1.93 16.05
C LEU A 51 15.48 1.16 16.40
N GLU A 52 15.19 0.97 17.70
CA GLU A 52 13.98 0.30 18.16
C GLU A 52 12.71 1.02 17.68
N ARG A 53 12.70 2.36 17.70
CA ARG A 53 11.60 3.17 17.16
C ARG A 53 11.43 2.99 15.65
N PHE A 54 12.53 2.96 14.91
CA PHE A 54 12.52 2.73 13.47
C PHE A 54 11.96 1.34 13.12
N GLU A 55 12.44 0.29 13.78
CA GLU A 55 11.96 -1.08 13.57
C GLU A 55 10.47 -1.22 13.88
N LYS A 56 10.03 -0.62 14.99
CA LYS A 56 8.61 -0.58 15.38
C LYS A 56 7.77 0.15 14.34
N ALA A 57 8.20 1.33 13.85
CA ALA A 57 7.48 2.07 12.82
C ALA A 57 7.40 1.28 11.49
N ASN A 58 8.47 0.55 11.14
CA ASN A 58 8.48 -0.32 9.97
C ASN A 58 7.49 -1.49 10.11
N LEU A 59 7.42 -2.13 11.29
CA LEU A 59 6.46 -3.20 11.58
C LEU A 59 5.02 -2.70 11.56
N ILE A 60 4.74 -1.55 12.19
CA ILE A 60 3.42 -0.90 12.15
C ILE A 60 3.04 -0.61 10.70
N SER A 61 4.00 -0.16 9.89
CA SER A 61 3.74 0.13 8.48
C SER A 61 3.32 -1.12 7.70
N ASP A 62 4.00 -2.25 7.93
CA ASP A 62 3.63 -3.52 7.29
C ASP A 62 2.30 -4.07 7.79
N MET A 63 1.98 -3.88 9.06
CA MET A 63 0.66 -4.21 9.62
C MET A 63 -0.43 -3.39 8.92
N ILE A 64 -0.27 -2.06 8.82
CA ILE A 64 -1.25 -1.19 8.15
C ILE A 64 -1.43 -1.60 6.69
N PHE A 65 -0.36 -1.87 5.94
CA PHE A 65 -0.51 -2.34 4.55
C PHE A 65 -1.26 -3.67 4.44
N LYS A 66 -1.11 -4.58 5.42
CA LYS A 66 -1.87 -5.84 5.46
C LYS A 66 -3.34 -5.63 5.83
N ASP A 67 -3.60 -4.76 6.79
CA ASP A 67 -4.95 -4.45 7.24
C ASP A 67 -5.77 -3.79 6.12
N TYR A 68 -5.09 -3.00 5.27
CA TYR A 68 -5.68 -2.23 4.17
C TYR A 68 -5.70 -2.97 2.82
N LEU A 69 -5.52 -4.29 2.82
CA LEU A 69 -5.70 -5.10 1.61
C LEU A 69 -7.16 -5.07 1.13
N PHE A 70 -7.33 -4.97 -0.18
CA PHE A 70 -8.62 -4.96 -0.87
C PHE A 70 -9.14 -6.40 -1.12
N PRO A 71 -10.45 -6.66 -1.09
CA PRO A 71 -11.53 -5.75 -0.69
C PRO A 71 -11.70 -5.70 0.84
N SER A 72 -12.17 -4.56 1.35
CA SER A 72 -12.71 -4.41 2.70
C SER A 72 -14.15 -4.93 2.83
N GLU A 73 -14.67 -4.96 4.06
CA GLU A 73 -16.03 -5.43 4.38
C GLU A 73 -17.11 -4.34 4.20
N TYR A 74 -16.72 -3.14 3.74
CA TYR A 74 -17.60 -1.97 3.70
C TYR A 74 -18.42 -1.83 2.41
N TYR A 75 -18.22 -2.75 1.46
CA TYR A 75 -18.98 -2.81 0.20
C TYR A 75 -20.37 -3.42 0.42
N LYS A 76 -21.33 -3.06 -0.44
CA LYS A 76 -22.66 -3.69 -0.45
C LYS A 76 -22.52 -5.20 -0.67
N ASN A 77 -23.33 -6.02 0.01
CA ASN A 77 -23.21 -7.48 0.02
C ASN A 77 -23.03 -8.08 -1.38
N ASP A 78 -23.94 -7.80 -2.32
CA ASP A 78 -23.87 -8.35 -3.68
C ASP A 78 -22.58 -7.95 -4.44
N TYR A 79 -22.10 -6.73 -4.21
CA TYR A 79 -20.83 -6.26 -4.80
C TYR A 79 -19.63 -6.88 -4.08
N HIS A 80 -19.69 -7.01 -2.76
CA HIS A 80 -18.67 -7.67 -1.95
C HIS A 80 -18.49 -9.13 -2.38
N ASP A 81 -19.57 -9.86 -2.65
CA ASP A 81 -19.54 -11.23 -3.16
C ASP A 81 -18.81 -11.33 -4.50
N PHE A 82 -19.03 -10.37 -5.41
CA PHE A 82 -18.25 -10.24 -6.64
C PHE A 82 -16.76 -10.00 -6.36
N LEU A 83 -16.42 -9.11 -5.43
CA LEU A 83 -15.02 -8.83 -5.07
C LEU A 83 -14.33 -10.03 -4.40
N GLU A 84 -15.06 -10.79 -3.57
CA GLU A 84 -14.56 -12.02 -2.96
C GLU A 84 -14.31 -13.09 -4.02
N ASP A 85 -15.23 -13.26 -4.99
CA ASP A 85 -15.01 -14.15 -6.14
C ASP A 85 -13.75 -13.75 -6.93
N VAL A 86 -13.56 -12.45 -7.22
CA VAL A 86 -12.33 -11.95 -7.87
C VAL A 86 -11.09 -12.36 -7.10
N ALA A 87 -11.07 -12.10 -5.78
CA ALA A 87 -9.93 -12.39 -4.94
C ALA A 87 -9.63 -13.90 -4.88
N VAL A 88 -10.65 -14.73 -4.67
CA VAL A 88 -10.50 -16.18 -4.55
C VAL A 88 -10.11 -16.80 -5.88
N ARG A 89 -10.76 -16.42 -6.97
CA ARG A 89 -10.55 -17.02 -8.29
C ARG A 89 -9.18 -16.69 -8.88
N HIS A 90 -8.75 -15.44 -8.79
CA HIS A 90 -7.52 -15.00 -9.45
C HIS A 90 -6.29 -15.18 -8.55
N TYR A 91 -6.45 -15.03 -7.24
CA TYR A 91 -5.35 -15.00 -6.27
C TYR A 91 -5.37 -16.12 -5.22
N GLY A 92 -6.50 -16.79 -5.01
CA GLY A 92 -6.62 -17.87 -4.02
C GLY A 92 -6.80 -17.41 -2.57
N PHE A 93 -7.08 -16.12 -2.35
CA PHE A 93 -7.25 -15.52 -1.03
C PHE A 93 -8.54 -14.71 -0.97
N LYS A 94 -9.07 -14.44 0.23
CA LYS A 94 -10.23 -13.54 0.41
C LYS A 94 -9.91 -12.07 0.13
N LYS A 95 -8.62 -11.72 0.07
CA LYS A 95 -8.12 -10.39 -0.24
C LYS A 95 -7.04 -10.47 -1.31
N ILE A 96 -7.02 -9.50 -2.22
CA ILE A 96 -6.07 -9.39 -3.31
C ILE A 96 -4.70 -9.00 -2.74
N PRO A 97 -3.67 -9.88 -2.82
CA PRO A 97 -2.34 -9.54 -2.34
C PRO A 97 -1.72 -8.41 -3.17
N GLY A 98 -0.96 -7.52 -2.51
CA GLY A 98 -0.34 -6.38 -3.21
C GLY A 98 -1.33 -5.31 -3.67
N SER A 99 -2.53 -5.29 -3.09
CA SER A 99 -3.53 -4.25 -3.33
C SER A 99 -3.62 -3.26 -2.18
N TYR A 100 -4.38 -2.19 -2.39
CA TYR A 100 -4.72 -1.21 -1.37
C TYR A 100 -6.19 -0.80 -1.50
N ASP A 101 -6.93 -0.86 -0.39
CA ASP A 101 -8.29 -0.36 -0.30
C ASP A 101 -8.32 1.07 0.28
N PRO A 102 -8.56 2.10 -0.56
CA PRO A 102 -8.59 3.49 -0.13
C PRO A 102 -9.79 3.82 0.77
N ILE A 103 -10.87 3.04 0.74
CA ILE A 103 -12.13 3.34 1.46
C ILE A 103 -11.93 3.19 2.97
N LEU A 104 -11.07 2.26 3.40
CA LEU A 104 -10.76 2.01 4.81
C LEU A 104 -10.16 3.21 5.56
N VAL A 105 -9.58 4.19 4.87
CA VAL A 105 -9.09 5.40 5.52
C VAL A 105 -10.26 6.29 5.94
N TYR A 106 -11.28 6.37 5.10
CA TYR A 106 -12.42 7.26 5.28
C TYR A 106 -13.45 6.72 6.28
N THR A 107 -13.37 5.44 6.66
CA THR A 107 -14.26 4.85 7.67
C THR A 107 -13.81 5.09 9.11
N LYS A 108 -12.55 5.49 9.33
CA LYS A 108 -12.00 5.67 10.69
C LYS A 108 -12.23 7.09 11.20
N ASN A 109 -13.14 7.22 12.16
CA ASN A 109 -13.53 8.47 12.82
C ASN A 109 -12.61 8.87 13.99
N GLU A 110 -11.32 8.55 13.92
CA GLU A 110 -10.38 8.71 15.03
C GLU A 110 -9.15 9.52 14.63
N THR A 111 -8.38 10.00 15.62
CA THR A 111 -7.10 10.63 15.35
C THR A 111 -6.08 9.56 14.97
N LEU A 112 -5.74 9.48 13.68
CA LEU A 112 -4.77 8.53 13.17
C LEU A 112 -3.35 9.07 13.38
N LYS A 113 -2.47 8.18 13.84
CA LYS A 113 -1.03 8.46 14.00
C LYS A 113 -0.21 8.04 12.79
N TYR A 114 -0.90 7.87 11.67
CA TYR A 114 -0.33 7.60 10.37
C TYR A 114 -1.17 8.30 9.31
N TYR A 115 -0.57 8.56 8.17
CA TYR A 115 -1.17 9.20 7.02
C TYR A 115 -0.81 8.41 5.77
N ILE A 116 -1.76 8.22 4.86
CA ILE A 116 -1.55 7.52 3.59
C ILE A 116 -1.74 8.52 2.47
N GLU A 117 -0.75 8.54 1.58
CA GLU A 117 -0.71 9.37 0.39
C GLU A 117 -0.61 8.47 -0.84
N ILE A 118 -1.37 8.77 -1.87
CA ILE A 118 -1.30 8.07 -3.15
C ILE A 118 -1.10 9.13 -4.23
N GLU A 119 0.07 9.12 -4.87
CA GLU A 119 0.42 10.15 -5.84
C GLU A 119 -0.51 10.06 -7.06
N ARG A 120 -1.06 11.21 -7.51
CA ARG A 120 -1.92 11.32 -8.71
C ARG A 120 -3.18 10.46 -8.68
N TYR A 121 -3.57 10.00 -7.50
CA TYR A 121 -4.80 9.24 -7.33
C TYR A 121 -5.99 10.17 -7.21
N ASN A 122 -6.97 10.01 -8.08
CA ASN A 122 -8.22 10.75 -7.99
C ASN A 122 -9.29 9.89 -7.31
N SER A 123 -9.50 10.11 -6.01
CA SER A 123 -10.50 9.38 -5.23
C SER A 123 -11.94 9.73 -5.57
N SER A 124 -12.19 10.84 -6.28
CA SER A 124 -13.55 11.25 -6.67
C SER A 124 -14.17 10.34 -7.75
N ILE A 125 -13.37 9.45 -8.35
CA ILE A 125 -13.77 8.55 -9.45
C ILE A 125 -14.18 7.17 -8.90
N ILE A 126 -13.87 6.86 -7.64
CA ILE A 126 -14.36 5.64 -7.01
C ILE A 126 -15.87 5.82 -6.83
N GLY A 127 -16.67 5.02 -7.54
CA GLY A 127 -18.13 5.02 -7.40
C GLY A 127 -18.54 4.67 -5.97
N LEU A 128 -18.75 5.69 -5.13
CA LEU A 128 -19.20 5.52 -3.74
C LEU A 128 -20.60 4.88 -3.63
N SER A 129 -21.33 4.71 -4.73
CA SER A 129 -22.60 3.98 -4.79
C SER A 129 -22.48 2.50 -4.41
N THR A 130 -21.28 1.92 -4.53
CA THR A 130 -20.95 0.51 -4.24
C THR A 130 -20.63 0.25 -2.76
N VAL A 131 -20.53 1.34 -2.00
CA VAL A 131 -20.22 1.35 -0.57
C VAL A 131 -21.54 1.37 0.22
N SER A 132 -21.58 0.75 1.40
CA SER A 132 -22.78 0.84 2.25
C SER A 132 -23.14 2.32 2.53
N ASP A 133 -24.44 2.65 2.51
CA ASP A 133 -24.95 4.04 2.55
C ASP A 133 -24.64 4.80 3.86
N ASN A 134 -23.96 4.17 4.82
CA ASN A 134 -23.67 4.71 6.15
C ASN A 134 -22.19 5.01 6.41
N ILE A 135 -21.35 5.04 5.38
CA ILE A 135 -20.00 5.60 5.56
C ILE A 135 -20.16 7.12 5.57
N SER A 136 -20.32 7.67 6.78
CA SER A 136 -19.97 9.07 7.00
C SER A 136 -18.59 9.26 6.36
N ASN A 137 -18.40 10.31 5.58
CA ASN A 137 -17.09 10.71 5.06
C ASN A 137 -16.49 11.73 6.03
N PRO A 138 -16.14 11.36 7.28
CA PRO A 138 -15.49 12.27 8.18
C PRO A 138 -14.12 12.60 7.60
N SER A 139 -13.64 13.80 7.88
CA SER A 139 -12.25 14.13 7.63
C SER A 139 -11.42 13.51 8.76
N PRO A 140 -10.70 12.39 8.54
CA PRO A 140 -9.81 11.82 9.55
C PRO A 140 -8.79 12.87 9.97
N LYS A 141 -8.56 12.98 11.29
CA LYS A 141 -7.58 13.92 11.84
C LYS A 141 -6.23 13.22 11.95
N TYR A 142 -5.21 13.79 11.32
CA TYR A 142 -3.84 13.27 11.37
C TYR A 142 -2.99 14.16 12.28
N LEU A 143 -2.26 13.55 13.22
CA LEU A 143 -1.25 14.25 14.01
C LEU A 143 0.06 13.47 13.90
N LEU A 144 1.03 14.02 13.18
CA LEU A 144 2.33 13.39 12.96
C LEU A 144 3.44 14.23 13.59
N ARG A 145 4.29 13.59 14.39
CA ARG A 145 5.58 14.09 14.87
C ARG A 145 6.64 13.04 14.50
N ASN A 146 7.88 13.43 14.17
CA ASN A 146 8.97 12.51 13.79
C ASN A 146 8.55 11.38 12.83
N ILE A 147 8.57 11.63 11.52
CA ILE A 147 7.90 10.79 10.53
C ILE A 147 8.81 9.68 10.00
N TYR A 148 8.34 8.44 10.07
CA TYR A 148 8.82 7.34 9.23
C TYR A 148 7.98 7.26 7.95
N SER A 149 8.60 7.07 6.80
CA SER A 149 7.91 6.97 5.50
C SER A 149 8.25 5.65 4.83
N LYS A 150 7.22 4.92 4.39
CA LYS A 150 7.35 3.67 3.64
C LYS A 150 6.46 3.70 2.40
N GLU A 151 7.07 3.51 1.25
CA GLU A 151 6.39 3.48 -0.05
C GLU A 151 6.30 2.04 -0.57
N LYS A 152 5.15 1.69 -1.15
CA LYS A 152 4.93 0.44 -1.87
C LYS A 152 4.16 0.71 -3.15
N ASN A 153 4.54 0.01 -4.23
CA ASN A 153 3.73 -0.04 -5.43
C ASN A 153 2.62 -1.09 -5.22
N LEU A 154 1.37 -0.65 -5.18
CA LEU A 154 0.20 -1.46 -4.90
C LEU A 154 -0.89 -1.24 -5.95
N TYR A 155 -1.67 -2.27 -6.24
CA TYR A 155 -2.86 -2.14 -7.06
C TYR A 155 -3.97 -1.45 -6.25
N THR A 156 -4.38 -0.28 -6.72
CA THR A 156 -5.45 0.51 -6.10
C THR A 156 -6.65 0.54 -7.05
N PRO A 157 -7.89 0.37 -6.55
CA PRO A 157 -9.08 0.46 -7.38
C PRO A 157 -9.22 1.88 -7.96
N THR A 158 -9.50 1.99 -9.26
CA THR A 158 -9.73 3.27 -9.96
C THR A 158 -11.19 3.44 -10.37
N LEU A 159 -11.92 2.33 -10.52
CA LEU A 159 -13.34 2.31 -10.82
C LEU A 159 -13.96 1.12 -10.09
N LEU A 160 -15.05 1.39 -9.38
CA LEU A 160 -15.92 0.41 -8.76
C LEU A 160 -17.33 0.77 -9.20
N ASP A 161 -18.00 -0.13 -9.91
CA ASP A 161 -19.33 0.16 -10.41
C ASP A 161 -20.16 -1.13 -10.58
N TYR A 162 -21.47 -0.99 -10.45
CA TYR A 162 -22.43 -1.99 -10.87
C TYR A 162 -23.70 -1.34 -11.40
N PHE A 163 -24.20 -1.82 -12.53
CA PHE A 163 -25.37 -1.25 -13.20
C PHE A 163 -26.00 -2.26 -14.14
N GLU A 164 -27.26 -2.04 -14.49
CA GLU A 164 -27.96 -2.83 -15.50
C GLU A 164 -27.79 -2.21 -16.88
N ALA A 165 -27.31 -3.00 -17.84
CA ALA A 165 -27.21 -2.61 -19.23
C ALA A 165 -27.17 -3.86 -20.13
N ASN A 166 -27.33 -3.67 -21.43
CA ASN A 166 -27.03 -4.69 -22.44
C ASN A 166 -25.61 -4.54 -23.02
N GLN A 167 -24.94 -3.41 -22.77
CA GLN A 167 -23.59 -3.15 -23.22
C GLN A 167 -22.85 -2.23 -22.24
N THR A 168 -21.53 -2.36 -22.18
CA THR A 168 -20.67 -1.43 -21.46
C THR A 168 -19.37 -1.18 -22.23
N SER A 169 -18.81 0.01 -22.05
CA SER A 169 -17.54 0.43 -22.63
C SER A 169 -16.56 0.80 -21.52
N GLN A 170 -15.39 0.17 -21.51
CA GLN A 170 -14.35 0.38 -20.52
C GLN A 170 -13.02 0.72 -21.20
N ASN A 171 -12.43 1.83 -20.80
CA ASN A 171 -11.10 2.22 -21.27
C ASN A 171 -10.03 1.60 -20.37
N LEU A 172 -9.02 0.94 -20.95
CA LEU A 172 -7.87 0.40 -20.23
C LEU A 172 -6.58 1.11 -20.65
N SER A 173 -5.80 1.51 -19.66
CA SER A 173 -4.43 1.97 -19.86
C SER A 173 -3.42 0.86 -19.56
N ASN A 174 -2.17 1.05 -20.00
CA ASN A 174 -1.10 0.08 -19.75
C ASN A 174 -0.94 -0.25 -18.24
N GLY A 175 -0.85 -1.54 -17.90
CA GLY A 175 -0.75 -2.04 -16.53
C GLY A 175 -2.07 -2.05 -15.75
N GLU A 176 -3.18 -1.59 -16.34
CA GLU A 176 -4.50 -1.70 -15.70
C GLU A 176 -5.08 -3.10 -15.85
N ILE A 177 -5.83 -3.51 -14.83
CA ILE A 177 -6.57 -4.77 -14.79
C ILE A 177 -8.06 -4.44 -14.69
N LEU A 178 -8.85 -5.01 -15.59
CA LEU A 178 -10.30 -5.00 -15.53
C LEU A 178 -10.77 -6.38 -15.03
N TYR A 179 -11.43 -6.36 -13.89
CA TYR A 179 -12.24 -7.46 -13.43
C TYR A 179 -13.70 -7.14 -13.71
N PHE A 180 -14.43 -8.10 -14.26
CA PHE A 180 -15.85 -7.93 -14.45
C PHE A 180 -16.61 -9.25 -14.34
N ALA A 181 -17.87 -9.15 -13.96
CA ALA A 181 -18.82 -10.26 -14.01
C ALA A 181 -20.16 -9.72 -14.53
N ILE A 182 -20.92 -10.62 -15.14
CA ILE A 182 -22.34 -10.39 -15.39
C ILE A 182 -23.14 -11.29 -14.46
N ASN A 183 -24.28 -10.78 -14.00
CA ASN A 183 -25.27 -11.53 -13.25
C ASN A 183 -26.62 -11.44 -13.98
N GLY A 184 -27.31 -12.56 -14.12
CA GLY A 184 -28.61 -12.67 -14.78
C GLY A 184 -28.66 -13.75 -15.87
N SER A 185 -29.82 -13.87 -16.51
CA SER A 185 -30.09 -14.90 -17.54
C SER A 185 -29.45 -14.62 -18.89
N SER A 186 -28.65 -13.56 -19.01
CA SER A 186 -28.05 -13.12 -20.26
C SER A 186 -26.60 -13.58 -20.39
N LYS A 187 -26.15 -13.69 -21.64
CA LYS A 187 -24.83 -14.17 -22.03
C LYS A 187 -24.05 -13.04 -22.72
N ILE A 188 -22.75 -12.97 -22.44
CA ILE A 188 -21.80 -12.19 -23.24
C ILE A 188 -21.82 -12.71 -24.68
N ASP A 189 -22.23 -11.86 -25.59
CA ASP A 189 -22.34 -12.15 -27.02
C ASP A 189 -21.02 -11.85 -27.73
N SER A 190 -20.46 -10.67 -27.49
CA SER A 190 -19.20 -10.24 -28.10
C SER A 190 -18.41 -9.29 -27.20
N ILE A 191 -17.08 -9.33 -27.37
CA ILE A 191 -16.17 -8.35 -26.80
C ILE A 191 -15.36 -7.75 -27.94
N ASN A 192 -15.61 -6.47 -28.19
CA ASN A 192 -14.93 -5.71 -29.21
C ASN A 192 -13.86 -4.81 -28.58
N VAL A 193 -12.76 -4.64 -29.29
CA VAL A 193 -11.61 -3.86 -28.82
C VAL A 193 -11.18 -2.89 -29.91
N SER A 194 -10.89 -1.66 -29.52
CA SER A 194 -10.41 -0.61 -30.42
C SER A 194 -9.39 0.28 -29.72
N SER A 195 -8.61 1.03 -30.50
CA SER A 195 -7.69 2.04 -30.01
C SER A 195 -7.77 3.28 -30.89
N THR A 196 -7.53 4.46 -30.35
CA THR A 196 -7.56 5.70 -31.15
C THR A 196 -6.48 5.74 -32.24
N LEU A 197 -5.37 5.03 -32.04
CA LEU A 197 -4.25 4.94 -32.97
C LEU A 197 -3.98 3.50 -33.40
N ASP A 198 -3.29 3.34 -34.52
CA ASP A 198 -2.82 2.04 -34.99
C ASP A 198 -1.69 1.53 -34.07
N THR A 199 -1.96 0.48 -33.29
CA THR A 199 -1.01 -0.07 -32.31
C THR A 199 -1.14 -1.58 -32.16
N ASN A 200 -0.06 -2.23 -31.72
CA ASN A 200 -0.11 -3.64 -31.33
C ASN A 200 -0.20 -3.73 -29.81
N VAL A 201 -1.18 -4.48 -29.33
CA VAL A 201 -1.50 -4.59 -27.92
C VAL A 201 -1.36 -6.02 -27.45
N THR A 202 -0.80 -6.20 -26.27
CA THR A 202 -0.73 -7.49 -25.59
C THR A 202 -1.65 -7.48 -24.37
N PHE A 203 -2.61 -8.39 -24.37
CA PHE A 203 -3.52 -8.63 -23.25
C PHE A 203 -3.18 -9.93 -22.55
N LEU A 204 -3.60 -10.03 -21.29
CA LEU A 204 -3.72 -11.27 -20.54
C LEU A 204 -5.17 -11.41 -20.09
N VAL A 205 -5.87 -12.39 -20.65
CA VAL A 205 -7.31 -12.61 -20.42
C VAL A 205 -7.47 -13.93 -19.70
N ASN A 206 -7.94 -13.93 -18.44
CA ASN A 206 -7.97 -15.11 -17.57
C ASN A 206 -6.66 -15.94 -17.64
N LYS A 207 -5.50 -15.26 -17.56
CA LYS A 207 -4.14 -15.84 -17.66
C LYS A 207 -3.75 -16.38 -19.05
N VAL A 208 -4.56 -16.16 -20.10
CA VAL A 208 -4.25 -16.51 -21.49
C VAL A 208 -3.76 -15.26 -22.24
N PRO A 209 -2.57 -15.28 -22.87
CA PRO A 209 -2.05 -14.11 -23.57
C PRO A 209 -2.68 -13.93 -24.96
N TYR A 210 -3.04 -12.71 -25.31
CA TYR A 210 -3.53 -12.32 -26.63
C TYR A 210 -2.68 -11.19 -27.20
N LYS A 211 -2.40 -11.26 -28.51
CA LYS A 211 -1.73 -10.18 -29.25
C LYS A 211 -2.65 -9.73 -30.37
N LEU A 212 -3.02 -8.45 -30.35
CA LEU A 212 -3.96 -7.88 -31.31
C LEU A 212 -3.35 -6.62 -31.92
N SER A 213 -3.56 -6.44 -33.23
CA SER A 213 -3.30 -5.16 -33.89
C SER A 213 -4.61 -4.38 -33.91
N LEU A 214 -4.63 -3.26 -33.21
CA LEU A 214 -5.81 -2.41 -33.01
C LEU A 214 -5.68 -1.11 -33.78
N ASN A 215 -6.82 -0.53 -34.08
CA ASN A 215 -7.00 0.76 -34.73
C ASN A 215 -8.34 1.38 -34.28
N SER A 216 -8.72 2.50 -34.88
CA SER A 216 -9.95 3.24 -34.52
C SER A 216 -11.25 2.50 -34.81
N THR A 217 -11.18 1.42 -35.60
CA THR A 217 -12.32 0.53 -35.85
C THR A 217 -12.35 -0.62 -34.85
N GLU A 218 -13.52 -0.91 -34.32
CA GLU A 218 -13.74 -2.07 -33.44
C GLU A 218 -13.36 -3.38 -34.14
N LYS A 219 -12.62 -4.22 -33.41
CA LYS A 219 -12.30 -5.58 -33.82
C LYS A 219 -12.82 -6.56 -32.78
N VAL A 220 -13.40 -7.66 -33.26
CA VAL A 220 -13.79 -8.79 -32.40
C VAL A 220 -12.52 -9.38 -31.80
N SER A 221 -12.46 -9.48 -30.48
CA SER A 221 -11.26 -9.90 -29.75
C SER A 221 -11.10 -11.41 -29.61
N GLU A 222 -12.20 -12.15 -29.72
CA GLU A 222 -12.31 -13.57 -29.41
C GLU A 222 -12.03 -13.93 -27.93
N PHE A 223 -12.06 -12.94 -27.03
CA PHE A 223 -11.85 -13.15 -25.59
C PHE A 223 -12.92 -14.05 -24.98
N GLU A 224 -14.14 -14.05 -25.53
CA GLU A 224 -15.26 -14.89 -25.08
C GLU A 224 -14.95 -16.38 -25.07
N LYS A 225 -13.92 -16.84 -25.80
CA LYS A 225 -13.48 -18.24 -25.82
C LYS A 225 -12.85 -18.71 -24.49
N VAL A 226 -12.32 -17.78 -23.69
CA VAL A 226 -11.63 -18.07 -22.41
C VAL A 226 -12.29 -17.42 -21.20
N LEU A 227 -13.31 -16.60 -21.44
CA LEU A 227 -14.08 -15.92 -20.40
C LEU A 227 -15.34 -16.72 -20.06
N ASN A 228 -15.82 -16.56 -18.83
CA ASN A 228 -17.16 -17.03 -18.47
C ASN A 228 -18.16 -16.08 -19.12
N THR A 229 -18.91 -16.60 -20.07
CA THR A 229 -19.89 -15.81 -20.82
C THR A 229 -21.28 -15.81 -20.19
N TYR A 230 -21.56 -16.66 -19.19
CA TYR A 230 -22.90 -16.85 -18.64
C TYR A 230 -22.85 -17.27 -17.17
N ASN A 231 -23.67 -16.62 -16.34
CA ASN A 231 -23.75 -16.82 -14.89
C ASN A 231 -25.20 -16.71 -14.39
N ASP A 232 -25.82 -17.84 -14.09
CA ASP A 232 -27.22 -17.89 -13.64
C ASP A 232 -27.38 -17.78 -12.12
N THR A 233 -26.37 -18.23 -11.35
CA THR A 233 -26.51 -18.47 -9.90
C THR A 233 -25.35 -18.00 -9.04
N SER A 234 -24.19 -17.70 -9.63
CA SER A 234 -22.99 -17.27 -8.90
C SER A 234 -22.14 -16.36 -9.77
N PHE A 235 -21.44 -15.43 -9.12
CA PHE A 235 -20.43 -14.62 -9.79
C PHE A 235 -19.33 -15.52 -10.33
N LYS A 236 -19.04 -15.37 -11.63
CA LYS A 236 -17.80 -15.88 -12.22
C LYS A 236 -17.08 -14.71 -12.84
N SER A 237 -16.19 -14.12 -12.05
CA SER A 237 -15.34 -13.03 -12.48
C SER A 237 -14.45 -13.44 -13.65
N ASN A 238 -14.27 -12.47 -14.52
CA ASN A 238 -13.40 -12.47 -15.67
C ASN A 238 -12.32 -11.42 -15.45
N GLU A 239 -11.11 -11.70 -15.92
CA GLU A 239 -9.97 -10.80 -15.85
C GLU A 239 -9.49 -10.45 -17.26
N VAL A 240 -9.29 -9.16 -17.51
CA VAL A 240 -8.61 -8.64 -18.68
C VAL A 240 -7.56 -7.64 -18.22
N MET A 241 -6.29 -8.01 -18.38
CA MET A 241 -5.15 -7.17 -18.04
C MET A 241 -4.46 -6.69 -19.32
N LEU A 242 -4.14 -5.41 -19.36
CA LEU A 242 -3.41 -4.80 -20.46
C LEU A 242 -1.91 -4.76 -20.11
N LEU A 243 -1.12 -5.60 -20.76
CA LEU A 243 0.31 -5.78 -20.42
C LEU A 243 1.23 -4.78 -21.10
N ASN A 244 0.95 -4.49 -22.38
CA ASN A 244 1.79 -3.60 -23.17
C ASN A 244 1.05 -3.06 -24.39
N ILE A 245 1.35 -1.82 -24.74
CA ILE A 245 0.92 -1.14 -25.96
C ILE A 245 2.19 -0.78 -26.74
N GLN A 246 2.34 -1.33 -27.94
CA GLN A 246 3.51 -1.08 -28.78
C GLN A 246 3.34 0.28 -29.47
N GLY A 247 4.01 1.29 -28.92
CA GLY A 247 3.90 2.69 -29.34
C GLY A 247 3.95 3.57 -28.10
N ASN A 248 4.74 4.66 -28.14
CA ASN A 248 5.09 5.46 -26.97
C ASN A 248 3.96 6.40 -26.49
N SER A 249 2.70 6.09 -26.79
CA SER A 249 1.56 6.96 -26.51
C SER A 249 0.78 6.46 -25.30
N LEU A 250 0.34 7.43 -24.51
CA LEU A 250 -0.58 7.35 -23.37
C LEU A 250 -1.99 6.87 -23.78
N ASP A 251 -2.08 6.00 -24.78
CA ASP A 251 -3.35 5.67 -25.40
C ASP A 251 -4.12 4.68 -24.52
N ASN A 252 -5.41 4.93 -24.43
CA ASN A 252 -6.35 4.03 -23.82
C ASN A 252 -6.88 3.09 -24.89
N VAL A 253 -6.99 1.82 -24.54
CA VAL A 253 -7.65 0.80 -25.35
C VAL A 253 -9.07 0.66 -24.85
N THR A 254 -10.04 0.78 -25.74
CA THR A 254 -11.45 0.69 -25.40
C THR A 254 -11.92 -0.74 -25.57
N LEU A 255 -12.56 -1.29 -24.54
CA LEU A 255 -13.20 -2.60 -24.53
C LEU A 255 -14.71 -2.40 -24.46
N ASN A 256 -15.42 -2.87 -25.47
CA ASN A 256 -16.87 -2.87 -25.52
C ASN A 256 -17.36 -4.29 -25.30
N ILE A 257 -18.11 -4.48 -24.21
CA ILE A 257 -18.67 -5.77 -23.81
C ILE A 257 -20.16 -5.71 -24.09
N SER A 258 -20.64 -6.60 -24.94
CA SER A 258 -22.04 -6.67 -25.36
C SER A 258 -22.66 -7.99 -24.89
N CYS A 259 -23.85 -7.88 -24.31
CA CYS A 259 -24.67 -9.00 -23.89
C CYS A 259 -25.88 -9.15 -24.80
N ASN A 260 -26.41 -10.37 -24.90
CA ASN A 260 -27.59 -10.65 -25.72
C ASN A 260 -28.90 -10.04 -25.18
N ASP A 261 -28.94 -9.69 -23.90
CA ASP A 261 -30.05 -9.03 -23.22
C ASP A 261 -29.50 -8.18 -22.05
N THR A 262 -30.37 -7.50 -21.32
CA THR A 262 -30.01 -6.70 -20.16
C THR A 262 -29.48 -7.59 -19.04
N SER A 263 -28.28 -7.27 -18.56
CA SER A 263 -27.60 -7.93 -17.44
C SER A 263 -27.18 -6.90 -16.40
N THR A 264 -27.03 -7.32 -15.15
CA THR A 264 -26.30 -6.52 -14.17
C THR A 264 -24.80 -6.75 -14.38
N PHE A 265 -24.09 -5.69 -14.76
CA PHE A 265 -22.62 -5.67 -14.84
C PHE A 265 -22.04 -5.33 -13.48
N TYR A 266 -20.98 -6.04 -13.10
CA TYR A 266 -20.14 -5.75 -11.95
C TYR A 266 -18.74 -5.47 -12.47
N ILE A 267 -18.19 -4.31 -12.16
CA ILE A 267 -16.91 -3.84 -12.71
C ILE A 267 -15.99 -3.41 -11.57
N LEU A 268 -14.75 -3.88 -11.63
CA LEU A 268 -13.62 -3.45 -10.83
C LEU A 268 -12.45 -3.15 -11.77
N LYS A 269 -11.97 -1.91 -11.79
CA LYS A 269 -10.70 -1.57 -12.41
C LYS A 269 -9.64 -1.31 -11.37
N MET A 270 -8.47 -1.89 -11.55
CA MET A 270 -7.31 -1.67 -10.69
C MET A 270 -6.12 -1.19 -11.50
N LYS A 271 -5.31 -0.33 -10.89
CA LYS A 271 -4.07 0.18 -11.48
C LYS A 271 -2.97 0.23 -10.42
N PRO A 272 -1.71 -0.04 -10.79
CA PRO A 272 -0.59 0.16 -9.87
C PRO A 272 -0.41 1.65 -9.56
N TYR A 273 -0.33 1.96 -8.27
CA TYR A 273 0.01 3.27 -7.75
C TYR A 273 1.08 3.15 -6.67
N ASN A 274 1.89 4.19 -6.52
CA ASN A 274 2.78 4.32 -5.37
C ASN A 274 1.97 4.82 -4.17
N VAL A 275 1.83 3.95 -3.17
CA VAL A 275 1.15 4.24 -1.91
C VAL A 275 2.21 4.48 -0.84
N THR A 276 2.24 5.70 -0.33
CA THR A 276 3.18 6.14 0.69
C THR A 276 2.48 6.23 2.03
N LEU A 277 2.96 5.45 2.99
CA LEU A 277 2.51 5.45 4.37
C LEU A 277 3.51 6.22 5.23
N LYS A 278 3.03 7.24 5.93
CA LYS A 278 3.78 8.04 6.90
C LYS A 278 3.31 7.69 8.30
N VAL A 279 4.20 7.26 9.19
CA VAL A 279 3.89 6.84 10.58
C VAL A 279 4.66 7.71 11.57
N ASP A 280 4.02 8.10 12.66
CA ASP A 280 4.65 8.81 13.78
C ASP A 280 5.58 7.88 14.59
N MET A 281 6.87 8.22 14.67
CA MET A 281 7.90 7.47 15.41
C MET A 281 8.00 7.84 16.89
N ALA A 282 7.24 8.81 17.39
CA ALA A 282 7.31 9.25 18.79
C ALA A 282 6.72 8.23 19.80
N GLN A 283 6.39 7.01 19.35
CA GLN A 283 5.88 5.91 20.16
C GLN A 283 6.91 4.83 20.49
#